data_AF-A0AA38AEU4-F1
#
_entry.id   AF-A0AA38AEU4-F1
#
_cell.length_a   1.000
_cell.length_b   1.000
_cell.length_c   1.000
_cell.angle_alpha   90.00
_cell.angle_beta   90.00
_cell.angle_gamma   90.00
#
_symmetry.space_group_name_H-M   'P 1'
#
loop_
_entity.id
_entity.type
_entity.pdbx_description
1 polymer ?
#
loop_
_entity_poly.entity_id
_entity_poly.type
_entity_poly.pdbx_seq_one_letter_code
_entity_poly.pdbx_strand_id
1 'polypeptide(L)'
;MTRRWWFNPAFFALAPFLAGLVGWSIALGWRHVHSGPASWDKLLGFAVPARATAGGVTLLLLWWAAVISVSMLGWRLGAAGAPPRTGWLSLTTPAMERRYFVLVTVVAGLGILYTIYQVGGPASIVASLASQSGNDVSNAMSQTAGGQTLRFATILAAPIGIYLWREKVIPFFYMLIAVGLLLTSAMISSRLSLLMAGFVYLAIWACSRPASVRGAGNAVKRITVVVGIVVIGVGLLTAMNYFRNANYYREAGVTNPLVMNLYQMGAYLTVPAQVSLGVSTAIMDSNWHNPGDPITSSDAIKPTFLQFKKITKDDSWKDANEYHYAVNFEPNFFTNSVFADTYADFGMWGWFYTFVIYGFAGFLFARLIRYGPVIAGSGGVVAYCFSEIWRIQILSYGIVIFLMLLTVGCSVLTTALTKRHPVPNH
;
A
#
# COMPACT_ATOMS: atom_id res chain seq x y z
N MET A 1 16.30 -20.10 -7.03
CA MET A 1 15.32 -19.62 -6.02
C MET A 1 14.09 -20.49 -6.10
N THR A 2 13.85 -21.34 -5.10
CA THR A 2 12.55 -22.05 -4.97
C THR A 2 11.46 -21.01 -4.75
N ARG A 3 10.57 -20.85 -5.73
CA ARG A 3 9.48 -19.88 -5.73
C ARG A 3 8.59 -20.17 -4.52
N ARG A 4 8.55 -19.27 -3.53
CA ARG A 4 7.59 -19.40 -2.42
C ARG A 4 6.19 -19.31 -3.01
N TRP A 5 5.38 -20.35 -2.83
CA TRP A 5 4.08 -20.48 -3.48
C TRP A 5 3.13 -19.31 -3.18
N TRP A 6 3.25 -18.69 -2.01
CA TRP A 6 2.43 -17.56 -1.56
C TRP A 6 2.95 -16.18 -2.00
N PHE A 7 4.19 -16.06 -2.49
CA PHE A 7 4.79 -14.76 -2.83
C PHE A 7 4.57 -14.45 -4.31
N ASN A 8 3.32 -14.19 -4.69
CA ASN A 8 2.89 -13.93 -6.05
C ASN A 8 1.74 -12.89 -6.08
N PRO A 9 1.46 -12.26 -7.24
CA PRO A 9 0.38 -11.27 -7.36
C PRO A 9 -0.99 -11.75 -6.87
N ALA A 10 -1.37 -12.98 -7.23
CA ALA A 10 -2.69 -13.53 -6.91
C ALA A 10 -2.92 -13.61 -5.41
N PHE A 11 -1.92 -14.07 -4.63
CA PHE A 11 -2.03 -14.12 -3.18
C PHE A 11 -2.22 -12.73 -2.57
N PHE A 12 -1.41 -11.76 -2.99
CA PHE A 12 -1.50 -10.40 -2.46
C PHE A 12 -2.81 -9.72 -2.85
N ALA A 13 -3.36 -10.00 -4.02
CA ALA A 13 -4.63 -9.45 -4.47
C ALA A 13 -5.84 -10.12 -3.80
N LEU A 14 -5.86 -11.45 -3.74
CA LEU A 14 -7.01 -12.23 -3.24
C LEU A 14 -7.13 -12.23 -1.72
N ALA A 15 -6.02 -12.33 -0.98
CA ALA A 15 -6.08 -12.43 0.47
C ALA A 15 -6.87 -11.29 1.15
N PRO A 16 -6.59 -10.01 0.86
CA PRO A 16 -7.36 -8.92 1.44
C PRO A 16 -8.78 -8.81 0.88
N PHE A 17 -9.01 -9.16 -0.38
CA PHE A 17 -10.36 -9.21 -0.96
C PHE A 17 -11.25 -10.24 -0.25
N LEU A 18 -10.75 -11.47 -0.05
CA LEU A 18 -11.44 -12.51 0.69
C LEU A 18 -11.66 -12.12 2.15
N ALA A 19 -10.68 -11.48 2.79
CA ALA A 19 -10.85 -10.94 4.13
C ALA A 19 -11.95 -9.87 4.19
N GLY A 20 -12.07 -9.03 3.16
CA GLY A 20 -13.15 -8.05 3.01
C GLY A 20 -14.52 -8.72 2.88
N LEU A 21 -14.65 -9.74 2.03
CA LEU A 21 -15.90 -10.50 1.88
C LEU A 21 -16.31 -11.24 3.16
N VAL A 22 -15.34 -11.83 3.87
CA VAL A 22 -15.58 -12.47 5.17
C VAL A 22 -16.00 -11.43 6.20
N GLY A 23 -15.30 -10.29 6.26
CA GLY A 23 -15.66 -9.17 7.15
C GLY A 23 -17.08 -8.67 6.88
N TRP A 24 -17.44 -8.49 5.61
CA TRP A 24 -18.78 -8.11 5.18
C TRP A 24 -19.84 -9.14 5.58
N SER A 25 -19.56 -10.44 5.37
CA SER A 25 -20.48 -11.53 5.75
C SER A 25 -20.69 -11.60 7.26
N ILE A 26 -19.61 -11.42 8.05
CA ILE A 26 -19.69 -11.35 9.52
C ILE A 26 -20.52 -10.13 9.94
N ALA A 27 -20.30 -8.97 9.33
CA ALA A 27 -21.06 -7.75 9.63
C ALA A 27 -22.57 -7.94 9.36
N LEU A 28 -22.94 -8.61 8.28
CA LEU A 28 -24.34 -8.97 7.99
C LEU A 28 -24.92 -9.90 9.04
N GLY A 29 -24.21 -11.00 9.36
CA GLY A 29 -24.65 -11.94 10.38
C GLY A 29 -24.82 -11.26 11.74
N TRP A 30 -23.88 -10.38 12.09
CA TRP A 30 -23.93 -9.62 13.34
C TRP A 30 -25.15 -8.68 13.40
N ARG A 31 -25.48 -8.02 12.28
CA ARG A 31 -26.66 -7.15 12.16
C ARG A 31 -27.97 -7.91 12.30
N HIS A 32 -28.05 -9.13 11.77
CA HIS A 32 -29.24 -9.98 11.96
C HIS A 32 -29.46 -10.39 13.42
N VAL A 33 -28.39 -10.49 14.21
CA VAL A 33 -28.45 -10.84 15.64
C VAL A 33 -28.67 -9.61 16.53
N HIS A 34 -28.15 -8.43 16.13
CA HIS A 34 -28.23 -7.20 16.92
C HIS A 34 -28.99 -6.10 16.16
N SER A 35 -30.30 -5.99 16.41
CA SER A 35 -31.10 -4.81 16.05
C SER A 35 -30.84 -3.67 17.04
N GLY A 36 -29.65 -3.07 16.97
CA GLY A 36 -29.23 -1.96 17.83
C GLY A 36 -29.46 -0.56 17.21
N PRO A 37 -29.30 0.53 17.99
CA PRO A 37 -29.60 1.91 17.59
C PRO A 37 -28.78 2.42 16.39
N ALA A 38 -29.26 3.49 15.73
CA ALA A 38 -28.70 4.10 14.51
C ALA A 38 -27.19 4.48 14.55
N SER A 39 -26.53 4.44 15.71
CA SER A 39 -25.08 4.62 15.81
C SER A 39 -24.27 3.43 15.26
N TRP A 40 -24.88 2.25 15.09
CA TRP A 40 -24.21 1.06 14.55
C TRP A 40 -23.88 1.17 13.07
N ASP A 41 -24.71 1.86 12.29
CA ASP A 41 -24.48 2.07 10.85
C ASP A 41 -23.19 2.88 10.61
N LYS A 42 -22.91 3.85 11.50
CA LYS A 42 -21.66 4.62 11.51
C LYS A 42 -20.42 3.81 11.89
N LEU A 43 -20.60 2.73 12.65
CA LEU A 43 -19.53 1.84 13.10
C LEU A 43 -19.24 0.71 12.10
N LEU A 44 -20.28 0.22 11.40
CA LEU A 44 -20.16 -0.81 10.36
C LEU A 44 -19.78 -0.23 8.99
N GLY A 45 -20.06 1.06 8.79
CA GLY A 45 -19.70 1.84 7.61
C GLY A 45 -20.77 1.90 6.52
N PHE A 46 -21.94 1.29 6.72
CA PHE A 46 -23.07 1.37 5.80
C PHE A 46 -24.41 1.16 6.52
N ALA A 47 -25.43 1.91 6.11
CA ALA A 47 -26.76 1.83 6.69
C ALA A 47 -27.65 0.76 6.03
N VAL A 48 -27.46 0.48 4.74
CA VAL A 48 -28.23 -0.54 4.00
C VAL A 48 -27.26 -1.50 3.31
N PRO A 49 -27.32 -2.81 3.58
CA PRO A 49 -26.42 -3.77 2.93
C PRO A 49 -26.70 -3.88 1.43
N ALA A 50 -25.64 -4.06 0.64
CA ALA A 50 -25.75 -4.24 -0.79
C ALA A 50 -26.46 -5.56 -1.12
N ARG A 51 -27.34 -5.53 -2.12
CA ARG A 51 -27.99 -6.75 -2.61
C ARG A 51 -26.98 -7.57 -3.39
N ALA A 52 -26.77 -8.83 -2.99
CA ALA A 52 -25.95 -9.77 -3.74
C ALA A 52 -26.81 -10.53 -4.74
N THR A 53 -26.85 -10.10 -6.00
CA THR A 53 -27.49 -10.84 -7.09
C THR A 53 -26.52 -11.84 -7.72
N ALA A 54 -27.04 -12.92 -8.29
CA ALA A 54 -26.20 -13.90 -9.00
C ALA A 54 -25.41 -13.26 -10.15
N GLY A 55 -26.04 -12.32 -10.87
CA GLY A 55 -25.40 -11.52 -11.93
C GLY A 55 -24.24 -10.68 -11.40
N GLY A 56 -24.49 -9.85 -10.38
CA GLY A 56 -23.46 -8.98 -9.79
C GLY A 56 -22.27 -9.76 -9.24
N VAL A 57 -22.52 -10.85 -8.52
CA VAL A 57 -21.45 -11.75 -8.02
C VAL A 57 -20.65 -12.34 -9.18
N THR A 58 -21.32 -12.78 -10.25
CA THR A 58 -20.65 -13.34 -11.44
C THR A 58 -19.74 -12.30 -12.09
N LEU A 59 -20.23 -11.07 -12.30
CA LEU A 59 -19.44 -9.97 -12.87
C LEU A 59 -18.20 -9.66 -12.01
N LEU A 60 -18.36 -9.57 -10.70
CA LEU A 60 -17.26 -9.31 -9.78
C LEU A 60 -16.21 -10.42 -9.83
N LEU A 61 -16.64 -11.69 -9.84
CA LEU A 61 -15.74 -12.85 -9.97
C LEU A 61 -15.00 -12.84 -11.31
N LEU A 62 -15.68 -12.53 -12.41
CA LEU A 62 -15.07 -12.41 -13.74
C LEU A 62 -14.02 -11.29 -13.78
N TRP A 63 -14.32 -10.14 -13.19
CA TRP A 63 -13.36 -9.03 -13.09
C TRP A 63 -12.11 -9.44 -12.32
N TRP A 64 -12.26 -10.04 -11.14
CA TRP A 64 -11.13 -10.54 -10.35
C TRP A 64 -10.35 -11.62 -11.09
N ALA A 65 -11.04 -12.56 -11.76
CA ALA A 65 -10.40 -13.59 -12.56
C ALA A 65 -9.57 -12.97 -13.70
N ALA A 66 -10.07 -11.93 -14.38
CA ALA A 66 -9.36 -11.22 -15.43
C ALA A 66 -8.10 -10.53 -14.90
N VAL A 67 -8.23 -9.70 -13.85
CA VAL A 67 -7.10 -9.01 -13.22
C VAL A 67 -6.02 -10.00 -12.81
N ILE A 68 -6.40 -11.04 -12.06
CA ILE A 68 -5.46 -12.02 -11.53
C ILE A 68 -4.78 -12.79 -12.66
N SER A 69 -5.54 -13.19 -13.68
CA SER A 69 -4.98 -13.93 -14.83
C SER A 69 -3.96 -13.09 -15.58
N VAL A 70 -4.27 -11.83 -15.86
CA VAL A 70 -3.37 -10.91 -16.57
C VAL A 70 -2.13 -10.58 -15.73
N SER A 71 -2.29 -10.31 -14.43
CA SER A 71 -1.16 -10.11 -13.50
C SER A 71 -0.28 -11.35 -13.37
N MET A 72 -0.88 -12.54 -13.32
CA MET A 72 -0.15 -13.79 -13.25
C MET A 72 0.56 -14.12 -14.55
N LEU A 73 -0.03 -13.78 -15.70
CA LEU A 73 0.63 -13.87 -17.00
C LEU A 73 1.88 -12.97 -17.02
N GLY A 74 1.73 -11.69 -16.66
CA GLY A 74 2.85 -10.76 -16.53
C GLY A 74 3.93 -11.29 -15.59
N TRP A 75 3.55 -11.81 -14.43
CA TRP A 75 4.47 -12.42 -13.47
C TRP A 75 5.19 -13.66 -13.99
N ARG A 76 4.51 -14.52 -14.76
CA ARG A 76 5.13 -15.67 -15.43
C ARG A 76 6.15 -15.21 -16.47
N LEU A 77 5.79 -14.21 -17.28
CA LEU A 77 6.68 -13.62 -18.28
C LEU A 77 7.92 -12.97 -17.64
N GLY A 78 7.75 -12.18 -16.57
CA GLY A 78 8.89 -11.53 -15.88
C GLY A 78 9.77 -12.50 -15.10
N ALA A 79 9.22 -13.65 -14.70
CA ALA A 79 9.97 -14.72 -14.05
C ALA A 79 10.69 -15.65 -15.04
N ALA A 80 10.31 -15.65 -16.32
CA ALA A 80 10.94 -16.47 -17.34
C ALA A 80 12.40 -16.06 -17.60
N GLY A 81 13.21 -17.00 -18.10
CA GLY A 81 14.63 -16.81 -18.43
C GLY A 81 15.57 -16.86 -17.22
N ALA A 82 16.87 -16.62 -17.45
CA ALA A 82 17.88 -16.56 -16.40
C ALA A 82 17.88 -15.20 -15.68
N PRO A 83 18.18 -15.15 -14.36
CA PRO A 83 18.30 -13.87 -13.65
C PRO A 83 19.43 -13.06 -14.28
N PRO A 84 19.23 -11.76 -14.56
CA PRO A 84 20.27 -10.91 -15.13
C PRO A 84 21.44 -10.81 -14.14
N ARG A 85 22.56 -11.44 -14.47
CA ARG A 85 23.79 -11.47 -13.65
C ARG A 85 24.61 -10.18 -13.75
N THR A 86 24.30 -9.33 -14.72
CA THR A 86 25.02 -8.11 -15.04
C THR A 86 24.03 -7.01 -15.39
N GLY A 87 24.27 -5.79 -14.91
CA GLY A 87 23.45 -4.63 -15.23
C GLY A 87 23.41 -3.61 -14.10
N TRP A 88 22.77 -2.47 -14.34
CA TRP A 88 22.73 -1.33 -13.40
C TRP A 88 21.94 -1.61 -12.12
N LEU A 89 21.13 -2.68 -12.09
CA LEU A 89 20.36 -3.18 -10.94
C LEU A 89 21.08 -4.32 -10.18
N SER A 90 22.28 -4.70 -10.61
CA SER A 90 23.04 -5.80 -10.01
C SER A 90 23.91 -5.29 -8.86
N LEU A 91 23.31 -5.13 -7.67
CA LEU A 91 24.04 -4.82 -6.43
C LEU A 91 24.52 -6.12 -5.78
N THR A 92 25.68 -6.63 -6.20
CA THR A 92 26.17 -7.96 -5.77
C THR A 92 27.18 -7.91 -4.64
N THR A 93 27.74 -6.75 -4.32
CA THR A 93 28.77 -6.61 -3.28
C THR A 93 28.23 -5.84 -2.06
N PRO A 94 28.66 -6.17 -0.84
CA PRO A 94 28.26 -5.43 0.37
C PRO A 94 28.57 -3.93 0.30
N ALA A 95 29.67 -3.56 -0.37
CA ALA A 95 30.03 -2.15 -0.58
C ALA A 95 29.02 -1.42 -1.47
N MET A 96 28.53 -2.05 -2.53
CA MET A 96 27.47 -1.49 -3.37
C MET A 96 26.14 -1.40 -2.62
N GLU A 97 25.77 -2.42 -1.86
CA GLU A 97 24.55 -2.39 -1.02
C GLU A 97 24.58 -1.26 0.01
N ARG A 98 25.73 -1.06 0.68
CA ARG A 98 25.93 0.06 1.62
C ARG A 98 25.79 1.42 0.93
N ARG A 99 26.42 1.60 -0.25
CA ARG A 99 26.34 2.85 -1.02
C ARG A 99 24.91 3.16 -1.46
N TYR A 100 24.21 2.15 -1.98
CA TYR A 100 22.79 2.27 -2.33
C TYR A 100 21.95 2.71 -1.13
N PHE A 101 22.13 2.04 0.02
CA PHE A 101 21.40 2.37 1.25
C PHE A 101 21.67 3.81 1.70
N VAL A 102 22.92 4.28 1.66
CA VAL A 102 23.26 5.66 2.02
C VAL A 102 22.57 6.64 1.08
N LEU A 103 22.58 6.40 -0.23
CA LEU A 103 21.92 7.28 -1.20
C LEU A 103 20.40 7.39 -0.93
N VAL A 104 19.73 6.26 -0.72
CA VAL A 104 18.28 6.25 -0.39
C VAL A 104 18.02 6.98 0.93
N THR A 105 18.88 6.78 1.94
CA THR A 105 18.74 7.44 3.25
C THR A 105 18.97 8.94 3.18
N VAL A 106 19.91 9.41 2.34
CA VAL A 106 20.13 10.85 2.11
C VAL A 106 18.90 11.48 1.47
N VAL A 107 18.34 10.84 0.43
CA VAL A 107 17.10 11.33 -0.21
C VAL A 107 15.95 11.39 0.81
N ALA A 108 15.80 10.36 1.64
CA ALA A 108 14.82 10.33 2.72
C ALA A 108 15.01 11.46 3.73
N GLY A 109 16.26 11.70 4.17
CA GLY A 109 16.61 12.78 5.09
C GLY A 109 16.28 14.15 4.52
N LEU A 110 16.67 14.43 3.27
CA LEU A 110 16.33 15.69 2.59
C LEU A 110 14.82 15.90 2.50
N GLY A 111 14.05 14.84 2.20
CA GLY A 111 12.60 14.92 2.16
C GLY A 111 11.94 15.22 3.50
N ILE A 112 12.43 14.62 4.59
CA ILE A 112 11.93 14.89 5.94
C ILE A 112 12.28 16.30 6.39
N LEU A 113 13.53 16.75 6.17
CA LEU A 113 13.95 18.11 6.50
C LEU A 113 13.11 19.16 5.76
N TYR A 114 12.89 18.96 4.47
CA TYR A 114 12.04 19.84 3.66
C TYR A 114 10.58 19.87 4.17
N THR A 115 10.07 18.72 4.60
CA THR A 115 8.72 18.62 5.17
C THR A 115 8.61 19.38 6.51
N ILE A 116 9.60 19.23 7.39
CA ILE A 116 9.65 19.95 8.68
C ILE A 116 9.73 21.46 8.44
N TYR A 117 10.52 21.89 7.45
CA TYR A 117 10.62 23.28 7.04
C TYR A 117 9.27 23.84 6.57
N GLN A 118 8.54 23.12 5.70
CA GLN A 118 7.22 23.57 5.23
C GLN A 118 6.17 23.66 6.34
N VAL A 119 6.21 22.76 7.32
CA VAL A 119 5.21 22.71 8.42
C VAL A 119 5.49 23.78 9.50
N GLY A 120 6.51 24.64 9.32
CA GLY A 120 6.85 25.70 10.27
C GLY A 120 7.67 25.21 11.47
N GLY A 121 8.30 24.04 11.37
CA GLY A 121 9.23 23.50 12.36
C GLY A 121 8.70 22.29 13.16
N PRO A 122 9.52 21.73 14.07
CA PRO A 122 9.16 20.54 14.86
C PRO A 122 8.06 20.81 15.90
N ALA A 123 7.97 22.05 16.41
CA ALA A 123 7.05 22.42 17.48
C ALA A 123 5.58 22.38 17.03
N SER A 124 5.28 22.75 15.78
CA SER A 124 3.93 22.68 15.22
C SER A 124 3.46 21.24 15.01
N ILE A 125 4.37 20.33 14.65
CA ILE A 125 4.09 18.89 14.56
C ILE A 125 3.73 18.34 15.95
N VAL A 126 4.53 18.65 16.97
CA VAL A 126 4.27 18.19 18.35
C VAL A 126 2.98 18.79 18.91
N ALA A 127 2.70 20.07 18.65
CA ALA A 127 1.47 20.73 19.08
C ALA A 127 0.20 20.12 18.44
N SER A 128 0.23 19.82 17.13
CA SER A 128 -0.90 19.17 16.44
C SER A 128 -1.09 17.70 16.84
N LEU A 129 -0.01 17.00 17.19
CA LEU A 129 -0.10 15.67 17.80
C LEU A 129 -0.70 15.72 19.22
N ALA A 130 -0.36 16.76 20.00
CA ALA A 130 -0.92 16.96 21.34
C ALA A 130 -2.41 17.32 21.31
N SER A 131 -2.87 18.06 20.29
CA SER A 131 -4.28 18.41 20.08
C SER A 131 -5.12 17.31 19.41
N GLN A 132 -4.54 16.15 19.09
CA GLN A 132 -5.21 15.06 18.34
C GLN A 132 -5.77 15.51 16.98
N SER A 133 -5.18 16.56 16.39
CA SER A 133 -5.64 17.17 15.14
C SER A 133 -4.65 16.93 13.99
N GLY A 134 -4.07 15.73 13.90
CA GLY A 134 -3.05 15.39 12.90
C GLY A 134 -3.49 15.54 11.42
N ASN A 135 -4.79 15.72 11.16
CA ASN A 135 -5.28 16.11 9.84
C ASN A 135 -4.88 17.54 9.45
N ASP A 136 -4.66 18.44 10.42
CA ASP A 136 -4.25 19.84 10.20
C ASP A 136 -2.81 19.93 9.70
N VAL A 137 -1.90 19.11 10.24
CA VAL A 137 -0.52 18.96 9.74
C VAL A 137 -0.54 18.47 8.28
N SER A 138 -1.45 17.56 7.94
CA SER A 138 -1.63 17.11 6.57
C SER A 138 -2.19 18.20 5.65
N ASN A 139 -3.01 19.11 6.17
CA ASN A 139 -3.64 20.19 5.41
C ASN A 139 -2.70 21.40 5.24
N ALA A 140 -1.76 21.61 6.16
CA ALA A 140 -0.73 22.65 6.09
C ALA A 140 0.36 22.37 5.02
N MET A 141 0.45 21.13 4.54
CA MET A 141 1.38 20.77 3.46
C MET A 141 0.78 21.12 2.08
N SER A 142 1.64 21.58 1.16
CA SER A 142 1.21 21.85 -0.22
C SER A 142 0.56 20.60 -0.82
N GLN A 143 -0.59 20.72 -1.51
CA GLN A 143 -1.26 19.56 -2.11
C GLN A 143 -0.60 19.08 -3.42
N THR A 144 0.50 19.72 -3.83
CA THR A 144 1.20 19.46 -5.10
C THR A 144 2.38 18.49 -4.94
N ALA A 145 2.75 17.80 -6.04
CA ALA A 145 3.93 16.95 -6.07
C ALA A 145 5.21 17.81 -6.01
N GLY A 146 5.77 17.98 -4.82
CA GLY A 146 6.98 18.77 -4.56
C GLY A 146 8.04 18.04 -3.75
N GLY A 147 9.05 18.76 -3.24
CA GLY A 147 10.17 18.19 -2.47
C GLY A 147 9.77 17.35 -1.25
N GLN A 148 8.59 17.59 -0.69
CA GLN A 148 7.98 16.79 0.37
C GLN A 148 7.77 15.32 0.01
N THR A 149 7.65 14.98 -1.29
CA THR A 149 7.48 13.59 -1.74
C THR A 149 8.73 12.73 -1.50
N LEU A 150 9.91 13.37 -1.41
CA LEU A 150 11.17 12.68 -1.14
C LEU A 150 11.16 11.94 0.21
N ARG A 151 10.33 12.36 1.16
CA ARG A 151 10.16 11.69 2.46
C ARG A 151 9.73 10.23 2.31
N PHE A 152 9.03 9.89 1.23
CA PHE A 152 8.59 8.52 0.97
C PHE A 152 9.75 7.57 0.71
N ALA A 153 10.96 8.07 0.41
CA ALA A 153 12.17 7.23 0.32
C ALA A 153 12.44 6.45 1.63
N THR A 154 11.92 6.92 2.77
CA THR A 154 11.95 6.20 4.06
C THR A 154 11.33 4.80 3.98
N ILE A 155 10.36 4.60 3.09
CA ILE A 155 9.68 3.31 2.84
C ILE A 155 10.69 2.24 2.36
N LEU A 156 11.71 2.64 1.60
CA LEU A 156 12.80 1.75 1.19
C LEU A 156 13.95 1.77 2.20
N ALA A 157 14.34 2.95 2.69
CA ALA A 157 15.51 3.10 3.56
C ALA A 157 15.41 2.28 4.86
N ALA A 158 14.29 2.33 5.58
CA ALA A 158 14.17 1.66 6.87
C ALA A 158 14.22 0.11 6.77
N PRO A 159 13.42 -0.56 5.92
CA PRO A 159 13.51 -2.00 5.70
C PRO A 159 14.90 -2.48 5.26
N ILE A 160 15.53 -1.73 4.35
CA ILE A 160 16.87 -2.04 3.84
C ILE A 160 17.90 -1.86 4.95
N GLY A 161 17.80 -0.79 5.74
CA GLY A 161 18.66 -0.55 6.90
C GLY A 161 18.59 -1.67 7.94
N ILE A 162 17.37 -2.14 8.27
CA ILE A 162 17.18 -3.27 9.18
C ILE A 162 17.85 -4.53 8.62
N TYR A 163 17.67 -4.82 7.32
CA TYR A 163 18.30 -5.95 6.68
C TYR A 163 19.84 -5.87 6.70
N LEU A 164 20.42 -4.75 6.26
CA LEU A 164 21.87 -4.58 6.19
C LEU A 164 22.53 -4.57 7.57
N TRP A 165 21.85 -4.07 8.60
CA TRP A 165 22.32 -4.16 9.98
C TRP A 165 22.37 -5.61 10.46
N ARG A 166 21.34 -6.40 10.14
CA ARG A 166 21.30 -7.83 10.49
C ARG A 166 22.39 -8.64 9.79
N GLU A 167 22.71 -8.29 8.54
CA GLU A 167 23.83 -8.87 7.78
C GLU A 167 25.19 -8.26 8.16
N LYS A 168 25.24 -7.38 9.17
CA LYS A 168 26.46 -6.70 9.66
C LYS A 168 27.20 -5.87 8.59
N VAL A 169 26.50 -5.44 7.55
CA VAL A 169 27.05 -4.57 6.48
C VAL A 169 27.10 -3.11 6.92
N ILE A 170 26.17 -2.69 7.79
CA ILE A 170 26.12 -1.33 8.34
C ILE A 170 26.08 -1.33 9.89
N PRO A 171 26.58 -0.27 10.55
CA PRO A 171 26.45 -0.12 11.99
C PRO A 171 25.02 0.17 12.42
N PHE A 172 24.70 -0.19 13.67
CA PHE A 172 23.38 0.00 14.29
C PHE A 172 22.84 1.44 14.19
N PHE A 173 23.72 2.44 14.32
CA PHE A 173 23.33 3.85 14.27
C PHE A 173 22.68 4.25 12.93
N TYR A 174 23.17 3.73 11.80
CA TYR A 174 22.57 4.02 10.49
C TYR A 174 21.18 3.42 10.34
N MET A 175 20.96 2.23 10.90
CA MET A 175 19.65 1.59 10.94
C MET A 175 18.68 2.43 11.79
N LEU A 176 19.12 2.89 12.97
CA LEU A 176 18.32 3.77 13.82
C LEU A 176 17.91 5.06 13.10
N ILE A 177 18.82 5.71 12.37
CA ILE A 177 18.49 6.90 11.57
C ILE A 177 17.40 6.56 10.56
N ALA A 178 17.56 5.49 9.78
CA ALA A 178 16.59 5.13 8.75
C ALA A 178 15.20 4.84 9.33
N VAL A 179 15.14 4.10 10.44
CA VAL A 179 13.88 3.80 11.15
C VAL A 179 13.28 5.06 11.76
N GLY A 180 14.09 5.92 12.37
CA GLY A 180 13.65 7.21 12.90
C GLY A 180 13.02 8.09 11.82
N LEU A 181 13.65 8.19 10.64
CA LEU A 181 13.10 8.93 9.50
C LEU A 181 11.76 8.36 9.04
N LEU A 182 11.59 7.02 9.01
CA LEU A 182 10.32 6.39 8.68
C LEU A 182 9.24 6.72 9.72
N LEU A 183 9.56 6.66 11.01
CA LEU A 183 8.61 7.01 12.07
C LEU A 183 8.18 8.47 11.98
N THR A 184 9.12 9.40 11.75
CA THR A 184 8.80 10.81 11.50
C THR A 184 7.92 10.96 10.25
N SER A 185 8.23 10.26 9.16
CA SER A 185 7.40 10.29 7.95
C SER A 185 5.99 9.78 8.19
N ALA A 186 5.85 8.71 8.97
CA ALA A 186 4.59 8.08 9.30
C ALA A 186 3.73 9.00 10.18
N MET A 187 4.34 9.66 11.16
CA MET A 187 3.69 10.65 12.02
C MET A 187 3.12 11.84 11.22
N ILE A 188 3.86 12.32 10.21
CA ILE A 188 3.46 13.53 9.48
C ILE A 188 2.35 13.24 8.44
N SER A 189 2.41 12.12 7.72
CA SER A 189 1.64 11.99 6.47
C SER A 189 0.61 10.88 6.43
N SER A 190 0.99 9.63 6.70
CA SER A 190 0.01 8.53 6.60
C SER A 190 0.52 7.21 7.17
N ARG A 191 -0.43 6.39 7.62
CA ARG A 191 -0.24 4.99 8.02
C ARG A 191 0.21 4.09 6.84
N LEU A 192 -0.01 4.56 5.61
CA LEU A 192 0.30 3.84 4.37
C LEU A 192 1.82 3.65 4.17
N SER A 193 2.66 4.60 4.62
CA SER A 193 4.12 4.44 4.53
C SER A 193 4.63 3.29 5.40
N LEU A 194 4.08 3.10 6.61
CA LEU A 194 4.43 1.99 7.49
C LEU A 194 3.99 0.65 6.91
N LEU A 195 2.77 0.56 6.39
CA LEU A 195 2.26 -0.66 5.77
C LEU A 195 3.12 -1.05 4.55
N MET A 196 3.37 -0.10 3.64
CA MET A 196 4.20 -0.33 2.47
C MET A 196 5.63 -0.72 2.85
N ALA A 197 6.24 -0.09 3.87
CA ALA A 197 7.56 -0.46 4.39
C ALA A 197 7.58 -1.89 4.95
N GLY A 198 6.49 -2.33 5.59
CA GLY A 198 6.31 -3.71 6.03
C GLY A 198 6.36 -4.71 4.86
N PHE A 199 5.72 -4.39 3.74
CA PHE A 199 5.78 -5.21 2.52
C PHE A 199 7.16 -5.20 1.86
N VAL A 200 7.86 -4.06 1.86
CA VAL A 200 9.27 -3.97 1.42
C VAL A 200 10.13 -4.91 2.26
N TYR A 201 10.01 -4.86 3.59
CA TYR A 201 10.75 -5.77 4.47
C TYR A 201 10.38 -7.24 4.24
N LEU A 202 9.09 -7.53 4.03
CA LEU A 202 8.62 -8.88 3.71
C LEU A 202 9.24 -9.41 2.41
N ALA A 203 9.37 -8.55 1.39
CA ALA A 203 10.00 -8.90 0.12
C ALA A 203 11.51 -9.18 0.28
N ILE A 204 12.21 -8.34 1.03
CA ILE A 204 13.63 -8.55 1.37
C ILE A 204 13.79 -9.89 2.10
N TRP A 205 12.97 -10.14 3.12
CA TRP A 205 12.97 -11.39 3.90
C TRP A 205 12.57 -12.62 3.09
N ALA A 206 11.70 -12.44 2.08
CA ALA A 206 11.32 -13.50 1.17
C ALA A 206 12.50 -13.94 0.29
N CYS A 207 13.33 -12.98 -0.13
CA CYS A 207 14.42 -13.19 -1.09
C CYS A 207 15.78 -13.50 -0.44
N SER A 208 16.02 -13.07 0.80
CA SER A 208 17.31 -13.23 1.49
C SER A 208 17.57 -14.61 2.10
N ARG A 209 16.57 -15.50 2.18
CA ARG A 209 16.73 -16.80 2.85
C ARG A 209 16.97 -17.96 1.87
N PRO A 210 18.00 -18.81 2.09
CA PRO A 210 18.06 -20.11 1.45
C PRO A 210 16.84 -20.95 1.85
N ALA A 211 16.35 -21.76 0.91
CA ALA A 211 15.23 -22.67 1.13
C ALA A 211 15.47 -23.49 2.42
N SER A 212 14.49 -23.54 3.31
CA SER A 212 14.71 -24.11 4.63
C SER A 212 15.09 -25.58 4.56
N VAL A 213 16.30 -25.92 5.01
CA VAL A 213 16.58 -27.25 5.54
C VAL A 213 15.64 -27.46 6.73
N ARG A 214 14.88 -28.56 6.69
CA ARG A 214 13.91 -28.98 7.73
C ARG A 214 14.62 -29.13 9.08
N GLY A 215 14.62 -28.09 9.90
CA GLY A 215 15.11 -28.12 11.28
C GLY A 215 14.05 -27.56 12.23
N ALA A 216 13.43 -28.44 13.02
CA ALA A 216 12.28 -28.15 13.88
C ALA A 216 12.57 -27.09 14.99
N GLY A 217 13.83 -26.94 15.41
CA GLY A 217 14.22 -25.97 16.47
C GLY A 217 14.10 -24.49 16.08
N ASN A 218 13.95 -24.17 14.79
CA ASN A 218 13.83 -22.79 14.31
C ASN A 218 12.38 -22.29 14.18
N ALA A 219 11.37 -23.15 14.38
CA ALA A 219 9.97 -22.76 14.20
C ALA A 219 9.49 -21.81 15.31
N VAL A 220 9.84 -22.07 16.56
CA VAL A 220 9.44 -21.24 17.71
C VAL A 220 10.04 -19.84 17.60
N LYS A 221 11.36 -19.73 17.38
CA LYS A 221 12.03 -18.44 17.17
C LYS A 221 11.48 -17.68 15.95
N ARG A 222 11.02 -18.38 14.92
CA ARG A 222 10.33 -17.77 13.76
C ARG A 222 8.96 -17.23 14.14
N ILE A 223 8.16 -18.00 14.86
CA ILE A 223 6.83 -17.59 15.33
C ILE A 223 6.97 -16.38 16.27
N THR A 224 7.90 -16.40 17.23
CA THR A 224 8.11 -15.28 18.16
C THR A 224 8.52 -13.99 17.44
N VAL A 225 9.38 -14.06 16.41
CA VAL A 225 9.75 -12.87 15.63
C VAL A 225 8.58 -12.35 14.78
N VAL A 226 7.79 -13.25 14.18
CA VAL A 226 6.60 -12.86 13.41
C VAL A 226 5.54 -12.24 14.32
N VAL A 227 5.26 -12.87 15.46
CA VAL A 227 4.34 -12.34 16.48
C VAL A 227 4.83 -10.99 17.00
N GLY A 228 6.13 -10.84 17.27
CA GLY A 228 6.71 -9.56 17.69
C GLY A 228 6.52 -8.44 16.65
N ILE A 229 6.76 -8.73 15.37
CA ILE A 229 6.53 -7.76 14.27
C ILE A 229 5.03 -7.41 14.17
N VAL A 230 4.15 -8.39 14.30
CA VAL A 230 2.70 -8.17 14.26
C VAL A 230 2.25 -7.32 15.45
N VAL A 231 2.69 -7.63 16.67
CA VAL A 231 2.33 -6.87 17.89
C VAL A 231 2.84 -5.44 17.81
N ILE A 232 4.09 -5.23 17.38
CA ILE A 232 4.66 -3.89 17.21
C ILE A 232 3.92 -3.12 16.12
N GLY A 233 3.64 -3.76 14.98
CA GLY A 233 2.90 -3.16 13.87
C GLY A 233 1.47 -2.78 14.27
N VAL A 234 0.75 -3.68 14.94
CA VAL A 234 -0.61 -3.45 15.45
C VAL A 234 -0.60 -2.37 16.53
N GLY A 235 0.38 -2.36 17.43
CA GLY A 235 0.52 -1.32 18.46
C GLY A 235 0.77 0.06 17.87
N LEU A 236 1.66 0.17 16.88
CA LEU A 236 1.93 1.41 16.14
C LEU A 236 0.70 1.90 15.37
N LEU A 237 0.01 1.00 14.66
CA LEU A 237 -1.24 1.34 13.95
C LEU A 237 -2.34 1.78 14.92
N THR A 238 -2.44 1.12 16.08
CA THR A 238 -3.40 1.44 17.15
C THR A 238 -3.15 2.82 17.74
N ALA A 239 -1.91 3.12 18.10
CA ALA A 239 -1.53 4.42 18.65
C ALA A 239 -1.79 5.54 17.62
N MET A 240 -1.35 5.35 16.38
CA MET A 240 -1.61 6.30 15.29
C MET A 240 -3.09 6.44 14.95
N ASN A 241 -3.91 5.42 15.25
CA ASN A 241 -5.33 5.51 15.07
C ASN A 241 -6.01 6.38 16.12
N TYR A 242 -5.63 6.16 17.37
CA TYR A 242 -6.09 6.96 18.49
C TYR A 242 -5.78 8.45 18.29
N PHE A 243 -4.55 8.81 17.89
CA PHE A 243 -4.18 10.22 17.70
C PHE A 243 -4.89 10.94 16.56
N ARG A 244 -5.55 10.23 15.63
CA ARG A 244 -6.13 10.83 14.42
C ARG A 244 -7.65 10.72 14.33
N ASN A 245 -8.24 9.66 14.88
CA ASN A 245 -9.67 9.36 14.72
C ASN A 245 -10.43 9.20 16.05
N ALA A 246 -9.79 9.43 17.21
CA ALA A 246 -10.45 9.20 18.51
C ALA A 246 -11.72 10.04 18.72
N ASN A 247 -11.77 11.26 18.20
CA ASN A 247 -12.94 12.14 18.39
C ASN A 247 -14.18 11.60 17.66
N TYR A 248 -14.04 11.11 16.42
CA TYR A 248 -15.13 10.49 15.67
C TYR A 248 -15.75 9.28 16.40
N TYR A 249 -14.91 8.39 16.93
CA TYR A 249 -15.41 7.21 17.64
C TYR A 249 -15.96 7.54 19.04
N ARG A 250 -15.44 8.58 19.70
CA ARG A 250 -16.00 9.08 20.97
C ARG A 250 -17.38 9.67 20.78
N GLU A 251 -17.60 10.41 19.69
CA GLU A 251 -18.93 10.91 19.30
C GLU A 251 -19.91 9.77 19.01
N ALA A 252 -19.43 8.63 18.51
CA ALA A 252 -20.20 7.39 18.35
C ALA A 252 -20.33 6.56 19.65
N GLY A 253 -19.85 7.04 20.80
CA GLY A 253 -19.97 6.39 22.10
C GLY A 253 -18.90 5.34 22.43
N VAL A 254 -17.86 5.19 21.60
CA VAL A 254 -16.75 4.25 21.83
C VAL A 254 -15.58 4.98 22.48
N THR A 255 -15.20 4.59 23.69
CA THR A 255 -14.10 5.23 24.44
C THR A 255 -12.83 4.39 24.52
N ASN A 256 -12.92 3.07 24.32
CA ASN A 256 -11.78 2.15 24.40
C ASN A 256 -10.96 2.15 23.09
N PRO A 257 -9.66 2.50 23.11
CA PRO A 257 -8.82 2.56 21.90
C PRO A 257 -8.69 1.24 21.14
N LEU A 258 -8.72 0.09 21.82
CA LEU A 258 -8.67 -1.22 21.15
C LEU A 258 -9.96 -1.49 20.37
N VAL A 259 -11.10 -1.13 20.96
CA VAL A 259 -12.42 -1.28 20.34
C VAL A 259 -12.57 -0.33 19.15
N MET A 260 -12.07 0.90 19.24
CA MET A 260 -12.00 1.84 18.11
C MET A 260 -11.21 1.24 16.93
N ASN A 261 -10.09 0.56 17.21
CA ASN A 261 -9.31 -0.11 16.16
C ASN A 261 -10.03 -1.29 15.54
N LEU A 262 -10.77 -2.08 16.34
CA LEU A 262 -11.58 -3.17 15.82
C LEU A 262 -12.68 -2.65 14.88
N TYR A 263 -13.40 -1.59 15.27
CA TYR A 263 -14.40 -0.97 14.38
C TYR A 263 -13.77 -0.39 13.13
N GLN A 264 -12.63 0.29 13.27
CA GLN A 264 -11.92 0.82 12.12
C GLN A 264 -11.47 -0.29 11.16
N MET A 265 -10.90 -1.38 11.68
CA MET A 265 -10.50 -2.53 10.86
C MET A 265 -11.71 -3.19 10.22
N GLY A 266 -12.82 -3.30 10.95
CA GLY A 266 -14.10 -3.80 10.46
C GLY A 266 -14.59 -2.98 9.27
N ALA A 267 -14.82 -1.68 9.47
CA ALA A 267 -15.27 -0.77 8.42
C ALA A 267 -14.29 -0.70 7.23
N TYR A 268 -12.99 -0.74 7.50
CA TYR A 268 -11.96 -0.77 6.46
C TYR A 268 -12.10 -2.00 5.55
N LEU A 269 -12.45 -3.16 6.11
CA LEU A 269 -12.65 -4.41 5.37
C LEU A 269 -14.03 -4.51 4.72
N THR A 270 -15.08 -4.04 5.40
CA THR A 270 -16.48 -4.24 4.99
C THR A 270 -16.92 -3.28 3.89
N VAL A 271 -16.50 -2.01 3.93
CA VAL A 271 -16.99 -0.97 3.01
C VAL A 271 -16.58 -1.23 1.55
N PRO A 272 -15.32 -1.60 1.22
CA PRO A 272 -14.96 -1.91 -0.16
C PRO A 272 -15.71 -3.12 -0.74
N ALA A 273 -15.97 -4.15 0.08
CA ALA A 273 -16.75 -5.30 -0.32
C ALA A 273 -18.22 -4.91 -0.61
N GLN A 274 -18.83 -4.13 0.29
CA GLN A 274 -20.16 -3.56 0.15
C GLN A 274 -20.31 -2.76 -1.15
N VAL A 275 -19.36 -1.85 -1.43
CA VAL A 275 -19.36 -1.02 -2.65
C VAL A 275 -19.21 -1.87 -3.90
N SER A 276 -18.29 -2.85 -3.91
CA SER A 276 -18.10 -3.75 -5.05
C SER A 276 -19.36 -4.54 -5.41
N LEU A 277 -20.06 -5.06 -4.40
CA LEU A 277 -21.29 -5.85 -4.58
C LEU A 277 -22.46 -4.99 -5.06
N GLY A 278 -22.61 -3.77 -4.53
CA GLY A 278 -23.69 -2.87 -4.93
C GLY A 278 -23.52 -2.38 -6.38
N VAL A 279 -22.30 -1.93 -6.75
CA VAL A 279 -22.00 -1.50 -8.12
C VAL A 279 -22.14 -2.65 -9.11
N SER A 280 -21.59 -3.83 -8.82
CA SER A 280 -21.67 -4.97 -9.74
C SER A 280 -23.12 -5.39 -10.01
N THR A 281 -23.98 -5.35 -8.99
CA THR A 281 -25.42 -5.59 -9.13
C THR A 281 -26.10 -4.53 -9.99
N ALA A 282 -25.84 -3.24 -9.73
CA ALA A 282 -26.43 -2.16 -10.51
C ALA A 282 -26.06 -2.21 -12.00
N ILE A 283 -24.83 -2.62 -12.33
CA ILE A 283 -24.39 -2.82 -13.72
C ILE A 283 -25.15 -3.98 -14.36
N MET A 284 -25.25 -5.11 -13.67
CA MET A 284 -25.87 -6.33 -14.22
C MET A 284 -27.38 -6.22 -14.37
N ASP A 285 -28.04 -5.48 -13.47
CA ASP A 285 -29.47 -5.19 -13.56
C ASP A 285 -29.77 -4.08 -14.59
N SER A 286 -28.76 -3.59 -15.33
CA SER A 286 -28.84 -2.49 -16.30
C SER A 286 -29.33 -1.16 -15.69
N ASN A 287 -29.27 -1.03 -14.37
CA ASN A 287 -29.59 0.21 -13.66
C ASN A 287 -28.49 1.26 -13.80
N TRP A 288 -27.27 0.85 -14.15
CA TRP A 288 -26.14 1.75 -14.37
C TRP A 288 -25.26 1.32 -15.54
N HIS A 289 -25.18 2.16 -16.56
CA HIS A 289 -24.29 1.98 -17.70
C HIS A 289 -23.34 3.17 -17.83
N ASN A 290 -22.04 2.92 -17.69
CA ASN A 290 -21.00 3.90 -18.00
C ASN A 290 -20.12 3.33 -19.13
N PRO A 291 -20.36 3.75 -20.40
CA PRO A 291 -19.58 3.23 -21.51
C PRO A 291 -18.12 3.67 -21.44
N GLY A 292 -17.83 4.85 -20.85
CA GLY A 292 -16.51 5.49 -20.88
C GLY A 292 -16.05 5.84 -22.29
N ASP A 293 -15.14 6.81 -22.42
CA ASP A 293 -14.44 7.08 -23.68
C ASP A 293 -13.01 6.50 -23.61
N PRO A 294 -12.51 5.79 -24.62
CA PRO A 294 -11.17 5.18 -24.57
C PRO A 294 -10.05 6.19 -24.26
N ILE A 295 -10.15 7.42 -24.77
CA ILE A 295 -9.08 8.41 -24.66
C ILE A 295 -9.09 9.00 -23.24
N THR A 296 -10.25 9.40 -22.73
CA THR A 296 -10.36 9.94 -21.36
C THR A 296 -10.11 8.86 -20.31
N SER A 297 -10.56 7.63 -20.56
CA SER A 297 -10.37 6.49 -19.64
C SER A 297 -8.91 6.09 -19.48
N SER A 298 -8.03 6.52 -20.38
CA SER A 298 -6.58 6.37 -20.19
C SER A 298 -6.08 7.10 -18.93
N ASP A 299 -6.82 8.08 -18.42
CA ASP A 299 -6.52 8.76 -17.15
C ASP A 299 -6.50 7.80 -15.97
N ALA A 300 -7.20 6.65 -16.04
CA ALA A 300 -7.17 5.60 -15.02
C ALA A 300 -5.75 5.10 -14.71
N ILE A 301 -4.86 5.13 -15.70
CA ILE A 301 -3.47 4.66 -15.58
C ILE A 301 -2.46 5.80 -15.61
N LYS A 302 -2.90 7.05 -15.80
CA LYS A 302 -1.97 8.18 -15.84
C LYS A 302 -1.39 8.43 -14.44
N PRO A 303 -0.06 8.65 -14.35
CA PRO A 303 0.56 9.05 -13.10
C PRO A 303 -0.11 10.30 -12.51
N THR A 304 -0.41 10.27 -11.20
CA THR A 304 -1.11 11.38 -10.54
C THR A 304 -0.36 12.72 -10.59
N PHE A 305 0.95 12.73 -10.87
CA PHE A 305 1.73 13.96 -11.02
C PHE A 305 1.67 14.55 -12.44
N LEU A 306 1.15 13.80 -13.42
CA LEU A 306 0.83 14.31 -14.76
C LEU A 306 -0.64 14.77 -14.86
N GLN A 307 -1.43 14.51 -13.81
CA GLN A 307 -2.80 14.99 -13.66
C GLN A 307 -2.76 16.34 -12.93
N PHE A 308 -2.75 17.43 -13.69
CA PHE A 308 -2.69 18.79 -13.13
C PHE A 308 -4.00 19.24 -12.49
N LYS A 309 -5.14 18.65 -12.89
CA LYS A 309 -6.41 18.72 -12.16
C LYS A 309 -6.48 17.58 -11.16
N LYS A 310 -5.80 17.73 -10.03
CA LYS A 310 -5.92 16.76 -8.95
C LYS A 310 -7.07 17.19 -8.06
N ILE A 311 -8.14 16.38 -8.08
CA ILE A 311 -9.18 16.23 -7.05
C ILE A 311 -8.57 16.60 -5.70
N THR A 312 -9.04 17.73 -5.16
CA THR A 312 -8.63 18.25 -3.85
C THR A 312 -8.94 17.19 -2.78
N LYS A 313 -8.31 17.22 -1.61
CA LYS A 313 -8.64 16.28 -0.51
C LYS A 313 -10.14 16.28 -0.17
N ASP A 314 -10.85 17.36 -0.50
CA ASP A 314 -12.29 17.51 -0.34
C ASP A 314 -13.11 16.80 -1.44
N ASP A 315 -12.54 16.57 -2.63
CA ASP A 315 -13.14 15.74 -3.71
C ASP A 315 -12.79 14.25 -3.56
N SER A 316 -11.96 13.87 -2.58
CA SER A 316 -11.73 12.44 -2.25
C SER A 316 -12.88 11.82 -1.43
N TRP A 317 -13.89 12.64 -1.13
CA TRP A 317 -15.10 12.29 -0.43
C TRP A 317 -16.11 11.82 -1.47
N LYS A 318 -15.98 10.55 -1.87
CA LYS A 318 -16.97 9.96 -2.76
C LYS A 318 -18.24 9.70 -1.96
N ASP A 319 -19.34 10.33 -2.35
CA ASP A 319 -20.65 10.10 -1.76
C ASP A 319 -21.43 9.08 -2.62
N ALA A 320 -22.58 8.63 -2.12
CA ALA A 320 -23.44 7.68 -2.83
C ALA A 320 -23.81 8.15 -4.26
N ASN A 321 -23.81 9.47 -4.50
CA ASN A 321 -24.06 10.09 -5.81
C ASN A 321 -23.08 9.65 -6.90
N GLU A 322 -21.80 9.44 -6.58
CA GLU A 322 -20.77 9.02 -7.54
C GLU A 322 -21.02 7.60 -8.06
N TYR A 323 -21.71 6.79 -7.27
CA TYR A 323 -22.14 5.45 -7.65
C TYR A 323 -23.60 5.41 -8.09
N HIS A 324 -24.15 6.54 -8.56
CA HIS A 324 -25.56 6.66 -8.97
C HIS A 324 -26.56 6.16 -7.90
N TYR A 325 -26.22 6.35 -6.62
CA TYR A 325 -26.98 5.86 -5.47
C TYR A 325 -27.19 4.34 -5.42
N ALA A 326 -26.39 3.57 -6.18
CA ALA A 326 -26.41 2.11 -6.14
C ALA A 326 -25.92 1.53 -4.80
N VAL A 327 -25.21 2.34 -4.01
CA VAL A 327 -24.59 1.91 -2.75
C VAL A 327 -24.85 2.95 -1.66
N ASN A 328 -25.13 2.47 -0.45
CA ASN A 328 -25.14 3.27 0.77
C ASN A 328 -23.88 2.94 1.59
N PHE A 329 -23.09 3.96 1.94
CA PHE A 329 -21.98 3.89 2.87
C PHE A 329 -21.79 5.25 3.54
N GLU A 330 -21.15 5.28 4.71
CA GLU A 330 -20.94 6.55 5.44
C GLU A 330 -19.80 7.35 4.78
N PRO A 331 -19.97 8.65 4.47
CA PRO A 331 -18.99 9.47 3.75
C PRO A 331 -17.61 9.60 4.41
N ASN A 332 -17.50 9.32 5.71
CA ASN A 332 -16.24 9.36 6.45
C ASN A 332 -15.26 8.22 6.10
N PHE A 333 -15.70 7.22 5.31
CA PHE A 333 -14.84 6.14 4.86
C PHE A 333 -14.25 6.44 3.48
N PHE A 334 -12.98 6.87 3.47
CA PHE A 334 -12.15 7.09 2.27
C PHE A 334 -11.76 5.79 1.52
N THR A 335 -12.54 4.72 1.68
CA THR A 335 -12.20 3.36 1.30
C THR A 335 -13.25 2.76 0.42
N ASN A 336 -13.13 3.11 -0.84
CA ASN A 336 -13.97 2.57 -1.89
C ASN A 336 -13.33 1.32 -2.47
N SER A 337 -13.89 0.80 -3.55
CA SER A 337 -13.38 -0.38 -4.23
C SER A 337 -12.82 0.03 -5.58
N VAL A 338 -11.63 -0.44 -5.95
CA VAL A 338 -11.03 -0.15 -7.28
C VAL A 338 -11.96 -0.58 -8.41
N PHE A 339 -12.66 -1.71 -8.24
CA PHE A 339 -13.65 -2.16 -9.20
C PHE A 339 -14.71 -1.08 -9.46
N ALA A 340 -15.28 -0.55 -8.38
CA ALA A 340 -16.34 0.44 -8.43
C ALA A 340 -15.83 1.81 -8.88
N ASP A 341 -14.74 2.29 -8.29
CA ASP A 341 -14.12 3.58 -8.60
C ASP A 341 -13.74 3.67 -10.08
N THR A 342 -13.07 2.65 -10.60
CA THR A 342 -12.61 2.64 -11.99
C THR A 342 -13.79 2.67 -12.95
N TYR A 343 -14.88 1.96 -12.64
CA TYR A 343 -16.08 1.97 -13.46
C TYR A 343 -16.84 3.29 -13.36
N ALA A 344 -16.92 3.87 -12.16
CA ALA A 344 -17.57 5.15 -11.92
C ALA A 344 -16.91 6.26 -12.73
N ASP A 345 -15.57 6.34 -12.65
CA ASP A 345 -14.81 7.44 -13.22
C ASP A 345 -14.53 7.23 -14.73
N PHE A 346 -14.33 5.98 -15.16
CA PHE A 346 -13.78 5.65 -16.49
C PHE A 346 -14.52 4.52 -17.23
N GLY A 347 -15.62 4.00 -16.69
CA GLY A 347 -16.42 2.95 -17.33
C GLY A 347 -15.65 1.66 -17.63
N MET A 348 -16.10 0.92 -18.64
CA MET A 348 -15.50 -0.35 -19.04
C MET A 348 -14.06 -0.22 -19.56
N TRP A 349 -13.76 0.89 -20.25
CA TRP A 349 -12.40 1.17 -20.73
C TRP A 349 -11.42 1.38 -19.58
N GLY A 350 -11.87 1.97 -18.47
CA GLY A 350 -11.11 2.03 -17.23
C GLY A 350 -10.65 0.65 -16.77
N TRP A 351 -11.56 -0.32 -16.68
CA TRP A 351 -11.21 -1.70 -16.29
C TRP A 351 -10.20 -2.33 -17.24
N PHE A 352 -10.35 -2.12 -18.54
CA PHE A 352 -9.39 -2.61 -19.53
C PHE A 352 -7.97 -2.07 -19.25
N TYR A 353 -7.83 -0.76 -19.03
CA TYR A 353 -6.55 -0.15 -18.69
C TYR A 353 -6.00 -0.65 -17.35
N THR A 354 -6.86 -0.87 -16.36
CA THR A 354 -6.50 -1.50 -15.08
C THR A 354 -5.92 -2.90 -15.30
N PHE A 355 -6.50 -3.73 -16.17
CA PHE A 355 -5.94 -5.05 -16.48
C PHE A 355 -4.54 -4.95 -17.09
N VAL A 356 -4.34 -4.04 -18.05
CA VAL A 356 -3.04 -3.83 -18.71
C VAL A 356 -1.97 -3.41 -17.71
N ILE A 357 -2.24 -2.40 -16.89
CA ILE A 357 -1.24 -1.88 -15.93
C ILE A 357 -0.91 -2.92 -14.85
N TYR A 358 -1.88 -3.70 -14.38
CA TYR A 358 -1.64 -4.76 -13.41
C TYR A 358 -0.95 -5.99 -14.02
N GLY A 359 -1.11 -6.23 -15.33
CA GLY A 359 -0.27 -7.15 -16.09
C GLY A 359 1.19 -6.72 -16.09
N PHE A 360 1.44 -5.45 -16.42
CA PHE A 360 2.78 -4.87 -16.38
C PHE A 360 3.39 -4.86 -14.97
N ALA A 361 2.60 -4.53 -13.94
CA ALA A 361 3.04 -4.62 -12.55
C ALA A 361 3.42 -6.05 -12.15
N GLY A 362 2.68 -7.06 -12.63
CA GLY A 362 3.03 -8.47 -12.43
C GLY A 362 4.40 -8.80 -13.02
N PHE A 363 4.66 -8.33 -14.24
CA PHE A 363 5.97 -8.46 -14.89
C PHE A 363 7.08 -7.76 -14.10
N LEU A 364 6.86 -6.51 -13.71
CA LEU A 364 7.84 -5.72 -12.96
C LEU A 364 8.14 -6.36 -11.59
N PHE A 365 7.10 -6.79 -10.87
CA PHE A 365 7.23 -7.45 -9.59
C PHE A 365 8.11 -8.70 -9.72
N ALA A 366 7.83 -9.55 -10.71
CA ALA A 366 8.62 -10.76 -10.97
C ALA A 366 10.07 -10.46 -11.31
N ARG A 367 10.32 -9.35 -12.02
CA ARG A 367 11.68 -8.96 -12.40
C ARG A 367 12.47 -8.43 -11.21
N LEU A 368 11.88 -7.56 -10.39
CA LEU A 368 12.53 -6.94 -9.24
C LEU A 368 12.95 -7.95 -8.17
N ILE A 369 12.10 -8.93 -7.86
CA ILE A 369 12.38 -9.93 -6.81
C ILE A 369 13.50 -10.91 -7.17
N ARG A 370 13.98 -10.89 -8.42
CA ARG A 370 15.06 -11.76 -8.91
C ARG A 370 16.45 -11.15 -8.74
N TYR A 371 16.52 -9.85 -8.43
CA TYR A 371 17.76 -9.18 -8.08
C TYR A 371 18.14 -9.46 -6.62
N GLY A 372 19.26 -8.88 -6.16
CA GLY A 372 19.69 -8.99 -4.78
C GLY A 372 18.64 -8.47 -3.78
N PRO A 373 18.72 -8.86 -2.49
CA PRO A 373 17.69 -8.55 -1.49
C PRO A 373 17.34 -7.06 -1.39
N VAL A 374 18.32 -6.17 -1.58
CA VAL A 374 18.14 -4.71 -1.57
C VAL A 374 17.20 -4.23 -2.67
N ILE A 375 17.38 -4.70 -3.91
CA ILE A 375 16.51 -4.34 -5.05
C ILE A 375 15.19 -5.09 -5.00
N ALA A 376 15.20 -6.34 -4.48
CA ALA A 376 13.98 -7.11 -4.25
C ALA A 376 13.02 -6.39 -3.29
N GLY A 377 13.52 -5.54 -2.39
CA GLY A 377 12.72 -4.66 -1.55
C GLY A 377 11.75 -3.78 -2.36
N SER A 378 12.16 -3.26 -3.51
CA SER A 378 11.28 -2.49 -4.41
C SER A 378 10.17 -3.34 -5.02
N GLY A 379 10.39 -4.66 -5.17
CA GLY A 379 9.32 -5.61 -5.45
C GLY A 379 8.24 -5.63 -4.37
N GLY A 380 8.60 -5.37 -3.10
CA GLY A 380 7.64 -5.23 -2.00
C GLY A 380 6.71 -4.03 -2.14
N VAL A 381 7.16 -2.93 -2.76
CA VAL A 381 6.27 -1.79 -3.09
C VAL A 381 5.20 -2.24 -4.08
N VAL A 382 5.58 -3.00 -5.10
CA VAL A 382 4.63 -3.55 -6.08
C VAL A 382 3.70 -4.59 -5.45
N ALA A 383 4.22 -5.43 -4.55
CA ALA A 383 3.41 -6.36 -3.76
C ALA A 383 2.35 -5.63 -2.91
N TYR A 384 2.71 -4.49 -2.32
CA TYR A 384 1.76 -3.66 -1.60
C TYR A 384 0.66 -3.09 -2.53
N CYS A 385 1.02 -2.70 -3.76
CA CYS A 385 0.03 -2.28 -4.77
C CYS A 385 -0.96 -3.38 -5.12
N PHE A 386 -0.53 -4.64 -5.16
CA PHE A 386 -1.44 -5.78 -5.29
C PHE A 386 -2.31 -5.96 -4.04
N SER A 387 -1.77 -5.72 -2.83
CA SER A 387 -2.55 -5.85 -1.59
C SER A 387 -3.57 -4.75 -1.34
N GLU A 388 -3.53 -3.66 -2.09
CA GLU A 388 -4.49 -2.55 -1.97
C GLU A 388 -5.52 -2.54 -3.11
N ILE A 389 -5.37 -3.38 -4.15
CA ILE A 389 -6.27 -3.36 -5.33
C ILE A 389 -7.74 -3.63 -5.00
N TRP A 390 -8.04 -4.29 -3.88
CA TRP A 390 -9.42 -4.50 -3.45
C TRP A 390 -10.12 -3.21 -2.99
N ARG A 391 -9.35 -2.14 -2.73
CA ARG A 391 -9.80 -0.88 -2.14
C ARG A 391 -9.38 0.33 -2.96
N ILE A 392 -8.09 0.47 -3.28
CA ILE A 392 -7.55 1.67 -3.91
C ILE A 392 -6.45 1.34 -4.92
N GLN A 393 -6.50 2.00 -6.07
CA GLN A 393 -5.51 1.81 -7.14
C GLN A 393 -4.30 2.71 -6.90
N ILE A 394 -3.41 2.29 -6.00
CA ILE A 394 -2.20 3.07 -5.68
C ILE A 394 -1.10 2.96 -6.75
N LEU A 395 -1.24 2.07 -7.73
CA LEU A 395 -0.20 1.80 -8.72
C LEU A 395 0.10 3.02 -9.61
N SER A 396 -0.91 3.82 -9.94
CA SER A 396 -0.79 5.09 -10.68
C SER A 396 -0.39 6.27 -9.79
N TYR A 397 -0.24 6.07 -8.47
CA TYR A 397 0.12 7.17 -7.57
C TYR A 397 1.59 7.53 -7.74
N GLY A 398 1.86 8.83 -7.74
CA GLY A 398 3.21 9.38 -7.89
C GLY A 398 4.21 8.83 -6.88
N ILE A 399 3.77 8.42 -5.68
CA ILE A 399 4.63 7.77 -4.69
C ILE A 399 5.23 6.45 -5.20
N VAL A 400 4.45 5.58 -5.85
CA VAL A 400 4.93 4.28 -6.33
C VAL A 400 5.95 4.48 -7.45
N ILE A 401 5.62 5.35 -8.40
CA ILE A 401 6.51 5.69 -9.52
C ILE A 401 7.80 6.33 -9.00
N PHE A 402 7.70 7.26 -8.04
CA PHE A 402 8.87 7.85 -7.38
C PHE A 402 9.76 6.78 -6.75
N LEU A 403 9.21 5.83 -6.00
CA LEU A 403 10.00 4.76 -5.37
C LEU A 403 10.67 3.84 -6.40
N MET A 404 9.99 3.54 -7.51
CA MET A 404 10.58 2.76 -8.62
C MET A 404 11.72 3.53 -9.29
N LEU A 405 11.52 4.80 -9.61
CA LEU A 405 12.55 5.66 -10.20
C LEU A 405 13.73 5.87 -9.25
N LEU A 406 13.47 6.04 -7.96
CA LEU A 406 14.49 6.16 -6.92
C LEU A 406 15.35 4.89 -6.86
N THR A 407 14.71 3.72 -6.93
CA THR A 407 15.43 2.43 -6.97
C THR A 407 16.40 2.38 -8.15
N VAL A 408 15.91 2.71 -9.35
CA VAL A 408 16.73 2.72 -10.57
C VAL A 408 17.85 3.77 -10.45
N GLY A 409 17.51 5.01 -10.08
CA GLY A 409 18.45 6.13 -9.98
C GLY A 409 19.57 5.87 -8.97
N CYS A 410 19.23 5.42 -7.75
CA CYS A 410 20.23 5.09 -6.73
C CYS A 410 21.09 3.90 -7.15
N SER A 411 20.53 2.91 -7.84
CA SER A 411 21.29 1.75 -8.31
C SER A 411 22.27 2.14 -9.43
N VAL A 412 21.82 2.93 -10.41
CA VAL A 412 22.68 3.49 -11.48
C VAL A 412 23.81 4.30 -10.88
N LEU A 413 23.50 5.23 -9.97
CA LEU A 413 24.51 6.08 -9.32
C LEU A 413 25.52 5.24 -8.52
N THR A 414 25.05 4.21 -7.81
CA THR A 414 25.92 3.28 -7.08
C THR A 414 26.88 2.56 -8.01
N THR A 415 26.39 2.05 -9.15
CA THR A 415 27.25 1.38 -10.14
C THR A 415 28.26 2.33 -10.79
N ALA A 416 27.84 3.57 -11.08
CA ALA A 416 28.72 4.60 -11.64
C ALA A 416 29.85 5.00 -10.65
N LEU A 417 29.52 5.21 -9.38
CA LEU A 417 30.49 5.53 -8.32
C LEU A 417 31.46 4.38 -8.06
N THR A 418 31.03 3.13 -8.26
CA THR A 418 31.88 1.96 -8.04
C THR A 418 32.87 1.73 -9.17
N LYS A 419 32.52 2.06 -10.42
CA LYS A 419 33.47 2.00 -11.55
C LYS A 419 34.61 3.02 -11.44
N ARG A 420 34.39 4.16 -10.77
CA ARG A 420 35.40 5.23 -10.62
C ARG A 420 36.48 4.94 -9.58
N HIS A 421 36.26 3.97 -8.70
CA HIS A 421 37.23 3.57 -7.67
C HIS A 421 37.43 2.05 -7.73
N PRO A 422 38.26 1.53 -8.67
CA PRO A 422 38.73 0.16 -8.56
C PRO A 422 39.48 0.03 -7.22
N VAL A 423 39.05 -0.94 -6.41
CA VAL A 423 39.77 -1.29 -5.18
C VAL A 423 41.19 -1.69 -5.59
N PRO A 424 42.26 -1.17 -4.96
CA PRO A 424 43.60 -1.66 -5.21
C PRO A 424 43.62 -3.15 -4.89
N ASN A 425 44.04 -3.98 -5.84
CA ASN A 425 44.34 -5.38 -5.55
C ASN A 425 45.45 -5.39 -4.50
N HIS A 426 45.13 -5.85 -3.29
CA HIS A 426 46.11 -6.21 -2.28
C HIS A 426 46.44 -7.69 -2.40
#